data_AF-A0A0A3YJJ9-F1
#
_entry.id   AF-A0A0A3YJJ9-F1
#
_cell.length_a   1.000
_cell.length_b   1.000
_cell.length_c   1.000
_cell.angle_alpha   90.00
_cell.angle_beta   90.00
_cell.angle_gamma   90.00
#
_symmetry.space_group_name_H-M   'P 1'
#
loop_
_entity.id
_entity.type
_entity.pdbx_description
1 polymer ?
#
loop_
_entity_poly.entity_id
_entity_poly.type
_entity_poly.pdbx_seq_one_letter_code
_entity_poly.pdbx_strand_id
1 'polypeptide(L)'
;MIAAPKRLWRPVLTVLDEAQFYAPEKGGPESLKSIISFMMLGRKRGFTGVLATPRPADLSKRAMNPVNNWLIGRCGQPADRKSASDAIGFSPNSPEARGLRSLETRHFWAFGPALYLEPQQIRVGSTETTIVKAGQATLPTPPAPAAMKRLLDQLNTAAKPADAKDSEDPKVLRAEIARLTAELAKPTRSTIFQTEPDAAAIAATEQRGYARGFDAGFSEAEGQGLVLWEASRAFAIEHAENIAQQLRQGRFQIVRNPAMAVAPSAPPAPTRTPQALPQRAPAPAASGDGPLGGVQQKILNSVAEMQALFRKAPPRSIVAMSANYKNVKSTGFAKALSALSTDGHVFYPDSGTVALTESGVKLARPRPNAVTTADMQARVVDILGETAGRILQNLIDVYPHSR
;
A
#
# COMPACT_ATOMS: atom_id res chain seq x y z
N MET A 1 21.27 15.02 9.11
CA MET A 1 20.50 16.29 9.27
C MET A 1 19.54 16.29 10.44
N ILE A 2 18.71 15.26 10.63
CA ILE A 2 17.76 15.19 11.76
C ILE A 2 18.48 15.23 13.13
N ALA A 3 19.67 14.65 13.27
CA ALA A 3 20.48 14.75 14.49
C ALA A 3 21.33 16.03 14.60
N ALA A 4 21.16 17.02 13.72
CA ALA A 4 21.98 18.23 13.76
C ALA A 4 21.77 19.00 15.08
N PRO A 5 22.84 19.51 15.71
CA PRO A 5 22.71 20.37 16.90
C PRO A 5 21.84 21.60 16.65
N LYS A 6 21.11 22.07 17.69
CA LYS A 6 20.19 23.22 17.59
C LYS A 6 20.82 24.47 16.98
N ARG A 7 22.10 24.74 17.26
CA ARG A 7 22.85 25.87 16.69
C ARG A 7 22.95 25.86 15.16
N LEU A 8 22.72 24.71 14.52
CA LEU A 8 22.73 24.56 13.07
C LEU A 8 21.33 24.62 12.44
N TRP A 9 20.28 24.71 13.26
CA TRP A 9 18.90 24.79 12.77
C TRP A 9 18.67 26.18 12.20
N ARG A 10 18.58 26.25 10.88
CA ARG A 10 18.33 27.45 10.09
C ARG A 10 17.64 27.04 8.79
N PRO A 11 16.98 27.96 8.08
CA PRO A 11 16.45 27.68 6.75
C PRO A 11 17.54 27.10 5.83
N VAL A 12 17.38 25.84 5.43
CA VAL A 12 18.26 25.15 4.46
C VAL A 12 17.40 24.34 3.51
N LEU A 13 17.63 24.53 2.21
CA LEU A 13 17.06 23.70 1.15
C LEU A 13 18.05 22.57 0.84
N THR A 14 17.64 21.34 1.08
CA THR A 14 18.44 20.14 0.79
C THR A 14 17.84 19.42 -0.40
N VAL A 15 18.60 19.34 -1.50
CA VAL A 15 18.19 18.61 -2.70
C VAL A 15 18.86 17.25 -2.70
N LEU A 16 18.06 16.20 -2.81
CA LEU A 16 18.53 14.84 -3.02
C LEU A 16 18.24 14.44 -4.47
N ASP A 17 19.29 14.38 -5.27
CA ASP A 17 19.21 13.90 -6.64
C ASP A 17 19.22 12.37 -6.69
N GLU A 18 18.62 11.82 -7.74
CA GLU A 18 18.43 10.37 -7.92
C GLU A 18 17.86 9.67 -6.68
N ALA A 19 16.84 10.30 -6.07
CA ALA A 19 16.30 9.92 -4.77
C ALA A 19 15.81 8.46 -4.69
N GLN A 20 15.45 7.85 -5.82
CA GLN A 20 15.01 6.46 -5.88
C GLN A 20 16.09 5.46 -5.42
N PHE A 21 17.39 5.78 -5.50
CA PHE A 21 18.44 4.88 -4.98
C PHE A 21 18.52 4.90 -3.46
N TYR A 22 18.18 6.03 -2.84
CA TYR A 22 18.34 6.23 -1.40
C TYR A 22 17.04 6.03 -0.63
N ALA A 23 15.90 6.25 -1.28
CA ALA A 23 14.58 6.05 -0.70
C ALA A 23 13.66 5.26 -1.65
N PRO A 24 14.04 4.03 -2.08
CA PRO A 24 13.22 3.24 -2.98
C PRO A 24 11.91 2.78 -2.31
N GLU A 25 10.88 2.54 -3.12
CA GLU A 25 9.62 1.91 -2.69
C GLU A 25 9.83 0.44 -2.30
N LYS A 26 10.78 -0.24 -2.95
CA LYS A 26 11.14 -1.63 -2.67
C LYS A 26 12.59 -1.73 -2.23
N GLY A 27 12.83 -2.59 -1.23
CA GLY A 27 14.13 -2.65 -0.56
C GLY A 27 14.24 -1.59 0.52
N GLY A 28 15.23 -1.74 1.40
CA GLY A 28 15.40 -0.88 2.56
C GLY A 28 16.85 -0.53 2.78
N PRO A 29 17.46 0.29 1.90
CA PRO A 29 18.80 0.79 2.15
C PRO A 29 18.80 1.57 3.47
N GLU A 30 19.94 1.63 4.15
CA GLU A 30 20.08 2.28 5.46
C GLU A 30 19.61 3.75 5.42
N SER A 31 19.76 4.40 4.27
CA SER A 31 19.33 5.77 4.00
C SER A 31 17.81 5.98 4.07
N LEU A 32 16.99 4.97 3.79
CA LEU A 32 15.54 5.13 3.63
C LEU A 32 14.87 5.68 4.89
N LYS A 33 15.18 5.11 6.06
CA LYS A 33 14.64 5.56 7.36
C LYS A 33 15.03 7.01 7.66
N SER A 34 16.28 7.36 7.34
CA SER A 34 16.83 8.70 7.55
C SER A 34 16.17 9.73 6.64
N ILE A 35 15.91 9.38 5.38
CA ILE A 35 15.22 10.25 4.42
C ILE A 35 13.76 10.45 4.80
N ILE A 36 13.03 9.39 5.14
CA ILE A 36 11.64 9.51 5.61
C ILE A 36 11.58 10.41 6.85
N SER A 37 12.47 10.19 7.83
CA SER A 37 12.54 11.03 9.03
C SER A 37 12.89 12.47 8.69
N PHE A 38 13.78 12.69 7.71
CA PHE A 38 14.14 14.01 7.21
C PHE A 38 12.94 14.74 6.60
N MET A 39 12.21 14.10 5.71
CA MET A 39 11.02 14.67 5.06
C MET A 39 9.91 14.99 6.07
N MET A 40 9.70 14.13 7.07
CA MET A 40 8.65 14.33 8.08
C MET A 40 9.00 15.38 9.15
N LEU A 41 10.26 15.44 9.58
CA LEU A 41 10.66 16.23 10.76
C LEU A 41 11.51 17.45 10.42
N GLY A 42 12.03 17.55 9.18
CA GLY A 42 12.93 18.62 8.74
C GLY A 42 12.33 20.01 8.93
N ARG A 43 11.04 20.18 8.63
CA ARG A 43 10.32 21.46 8.73
C ARG A 43 10.45 22.11 10.11
N LYS A 44 10.37 21.35 11.20
CA LYS A 44 10.50 21.87 12.59
C LYS A 44 11.90 22.40 12.91
N ARG A 45 12.89 22.09 12.08
CA ARG A 45 14.32 22.44 12.25
C ARG A 45 14.83 23.41 11.18
N GLY A 46 13.93 23.94 10.35
CA GLY A 46 14.26 24.81 9.23
C GLY A 46 14.80 24.09 8.00
N PHE A 47 14.74 22.76 7.94
CA PHE A 47 15.23 22.00 6.79
C PHE A 47 14.08 21.64 5.84
N THR A 48 14.21 22.05 4.58
CA THR A 48 13.29 21.72 3.51
C THR A 48 13.94 20.71 2.58
N GLY A 49 13.31 19.55 2.39
CA GLY A 49 13.79 18.53 1.46
C GLY A 49 13.18 18.66 0.08
N VAL A 50 13.99 18.50 -0.96
CA VAL A 50 13.58 18.32 -2.36
C VAL A 50 14.06 16.96 -2.81
N LEU A 51 13.14 16.12 -3.29
CA LEU A 51 13.46 14.82 -3.85
C LEU A 51 13.40 14.95 -5.38
N ALA A 52 14.54 14.87 -6.04
CA ALA A 52 14.62 14.83 -7.50
C ALA A 52 14.79 13.38 -7.95
N THR A 53 13.95 12.95 -8.89
CA THR A 53 13.99 11.57 -9.40
C THR A 53 13.47 11.51 -10.84
N PRO A 54 14.12 10.73 -11.72
CA PRO A 54 13.55 10.37 -13.02
C PRO A 54 12.46 9.29 -12.92
N ARG A 55 12.32 8.64 -11.75
CA ARG A 55 11.53 7.43 -11.54
C ARG A 55 10.63 7.55 -10.31
N PRO A 56 9.61 8.44 -10.34
CA PRO A 56 8.73 8.66 -9.19
C PRO A 56 7.98 7.38 -8.75
N ALA A 57 7.70 6.44 -9.66
CA ALA A 57 7.05 5.19 -9.30
C ALA A 57 7.94 4.24 -8.46
N ASP A 58 9.25 4.42 -8.53
CA ASP A 58 10.23 3.62 -7.79
C ASP A 58 10.62 4.29 -6.45
N LEU A 59 10.14 5.53 -6.19
CA LEU A 59 10.39 6.28 -4.97
C LEU A 59 9.40 5.90 -3.86
N SER A 60 9.88 5.85 -2.62
CA SER A 60 9.07 5.45 -1.47
C SER A 60 7.89 6.39 -1.25
N LYS A 61 6.69 5.84 -1.22
CA LYS A 61 5.47 6.58 -0.86
C LYS A 61 5.57 7.22 0.52
N ARG A 62 6.30 6.58 1.45
CA ARG A 62 6.53 7.15 2.79
C ARG A 62 7.38 8.41 2.75
N ALA A 63 8.31 8.52 1.80
CA ALA A 63 9.11 9.72 1.59
C ALA A 63 8.35 10.78 0.77
N MET A 64 7.47 10.36 -0.15
CA MET A 64 6.67 11.25 -0.99
C MET A 64 5.46 11.86 -0.27
N ASN A 65 4.76 11.12 0.59
CA ASN A 65 3.52 11.58 1.21
C ASN A 65 3.63 12.93 1.96
N PRO A 66 4.74 13.27 2.64
CA PRO A 66 4.91 14.59 3.26
C PRO A 66 5.18 15.75 2.29
N VAL A 67 5.34 15.48 0.99
CA VAL A 67 5.67 16.47 -0.03
C VAL A 67 4.40 17.22 -0.46
N ASN A 68 4.40 18.53 -0.24
CA ASN A 68 3.27 19.39 -0.58
C ASN A 68 3.45 20.14 -1.91
N ASN A 69 4.68 20.18 -2.44
CA ASN A 69 5.00 20.90 -3.68
C ASN A 69 5.55 19.94 -4.72
N TRP A 70 5.00 20.01 -5.92
CA TRP A 70 5.28 19.11 -7.03
C TRP A 70 5.67 19.91 -8.26
N LEU A 71 6.74 19.45 -8.90
CA LEU A 71 7.17 19.93 -10.20
C LEU A 71 7.38 18.71 -11.10
N ILE A 72 6.39 18.44 -11.95
CA ILE A 72 6.31 17.22 -12.75
C ILE A 72 6.68 17.53 -14.20
N GLY A 73 7.77 16.94 -14.68
CA GLY A 73 8.21 17.06 -16.07
C GLY A 73 7.63 15.96 -16.96
N ARG A 74 8.28 15.74 -18.11
CA ARG A 74 7.91 14.68 -19.06
C ARG A 74 8.03 13.30 -18.43
N CYS A 75 6.94 12.54 -18.41
CA CYS A 75 6.90 11.15 -17.94
C CYS A 75 6.57 10.18 -19.08
N GLY A 76 7.58 9.43 -19.53
CA GLY A 76 7.43 8.49 -20.65
C GLY A 76 6.78 7.16 -20.27
N GLN A 77 7.12 6.61 -19.11
CA GLN A 77 6.67 5.29 -18.69
C GLN A 77 5.28 5.33 -18.03
N PRO A 78 4.41 4.33 -18.26
CA PRO A 78 3.07 4.31 -17.66
C PRO A 78 3.05 4.36 -16.13
N ALA A 79 3.98 3.67 -15.47
CA ALA A 79 4.08 3.67 -14.01
C ALA A 79 4.43 5.06 -13.47
N ASP A 80 5.42 5.71 -14.08
CA ASP A 80 5.86 7.07 -13.69
C ASP A 80 4.76 8.11 -13.94
N ARG A 81 4.08 8.02 -15.10
CA ARG A 81 2.92 8.90 -15.38
C ARG A 81 1.83 8.74 -14.34
N LYS A 82 1.49 7.50 -13.98
CA LYS A 82 0.47 7.24 -12.97
C LYS A 82 0.88 7.85 -11.63
N SER A 83 2.10 7.56 -11.16
CA SER A 83 2.60 8.12 -9.91
C SER A 83 2.62 9.65 -9.91
N ALA A 84 3.01 10.26 -11.02
CA ALA A 84 3.04 11.71 -11.16
C ALA A 84 1.64 12.35 -11.26
N SER A 85 0.71 11.71 -11.96
CA SER A 85 -0.69 12.15 -12.07
C SER A 85 -1.40 12.07 -10.72
N ASP A 86 -1.21 10.96 -10.01
CA ASP A 86 -1.75 10.75 -8.66
C ASP A 86 -1.24 11.82 -7.68
N ALA A 87 0.02 12.25 -7.83
CA ALA A 87 0.64 13.26 -6.95
C ALA A 87 0.04 14.68 -7.11
N ILE A 88 -0.45 15.02 -8.29
CA ILE A 88 -1.04 16.35 -8.60
C ILE A 88 -2.56 16.30 -8.78
N GLY A 89 -3.19 15.16 -8.52
CA GLY A 89 -4.65 14.99 -8.53
C GLY A 89 -5.29 14.79 -9.91
N PHE A 90 -4.51 14.49 -10.94
CA PHE A 90 -5.06 14.21 -12.28
C PHE A 90 -5.71 12.82 -12.33
N SER A 91 -6.89 12.73 -12.95
CA SER A 91 -7.50 11.43 -13.19
C SER A 91 -6.67 10.62 -14.20
N PRO A 92 -6.55 9.28 -14.08
CA PRO A 92 -5.62 8.49 -14.89
C PRO A 92 -5.80 8.58 -16.42
N ASN A 93 -7.01 8.90 -16.88
CA ASN A 93 -7.37 8.99 -18.29
C ASN A 93 -7.54 10.43 -18.79
N SER A 94 -7.34 11.41 -17.91
CA SER A 94 -7.43 12.83 -18.25
C SER A 94 -6.49 13.19 -19.41
N PRO A 95 -6.87 14.16 -20.27
CA PRO A 95 -5.97 14.71 -21.29
C PRO A 95 -4.63 15.15 -20.69
N GLU A 96 -4.63 15.72 -19.50
CA GLU A 96 -3.47 16.23 -18.76
C GLU A 96 -2.53 15.07 -18.37
N ALA A 97 -3.05 13.99 -17.78
CA ALA A 97 -2.26 12.80 -17.42
C ALA A 97 -1.66 12.12 -18.66
N ARG A 98 -2.38 12.07 -19.78
CA ARG A 98 -1.85 11.56 -21.05
C ARG A 98 -0.80 12.50 -21.66
N GLY A 99 -1.02 13.81 -21.54
CA GLY A 99 -0.15 14.88 -22.00
C GLY A 99 1.22 14.90 -21.32
N LEU A 100 1.36 14.34 -20.12
CA LEU A 100 2.66 14.16 -19.45
C LEU A 100 3.70 13.44 -20.33
N ARG A 101 3.29 12.59 -21.28
CA ARG A 101 4.22 11.92 -22.20
C ARG A 101 4.80 12.87 -23.25
N SER A 102 4.01 13.84 -23.69
CA SER A 102 4.32 14.75 -24.79
C SER A 102 4.82 16.12 -24.33
N LEU A 103 4.97 16.34 -23.01
CA LEU A 103 5.58 17.56 -22.49
C LEU A 103 6.95 17.80 -23.12
N GLU A 104 7.14 18.99 -23.67
CA GLU A 104 8.41 19.43 -24.22
C GLU A 104 9.44 19.64 -23.10
N THR A 105 10.72 19.63 -23.47
CA THR A 105 11.79 20.01 -22.56
C THR A 105 11.53 21.38 -21.96
N ARG A 106 11.81 21.53 -20.66
CA ARG A 106 11.54 22.74 -19.84
C ARG A 106 10.07 23.04 -19.55
N HIS A 107 9.12 22.23 -20.00
CA HIS A 107 7.73 22.34 -19.58
C HIS A 107 7.43 21.40 -18.42
N PHE A 108 6.75 21.93 -17.41
CA PHE A 108 6.42 21.22 -16.18
C PHE A 108 5.01 21.55 -15.73
N TRP A 109 4.36 20.61 -15.05
CA TRP A 109 3.24 20.91 -14.17
C TRP A 109 3.77 21.29 -12.79
N ALA A 110 3.38 22.46 -12.32
CA ALA A 110 3.70 22.97 -10.99
C ALA A 110 2.44 22.99 -10.13
N PHE A 111 2.55 22.46 -8.92
CA PHE A 111 1.43 22.37 -7.97
C PHE A 111 1.95 22.43 -6.54
N GLY A 112 1.19 23.06 -5.64
CA GLY A 112 1.46 23.11 -4.20
C GLY A 112 1.52 24.52 -3.65
N PRO A 113 1.42 24.68 -2.31
CA PRO A 113 1.25 25.97 -1.65
C PRO A 113 2.42 26.94 -1.81
N ALA A 114 3.61 26.47 -2.19
CA ALA A 114 4.76 27.32 -2.48
C ALA A 114 4.89 27.66 -3.98
N LEU A 115 4.04 27.07 -4.84
CA LEU A 115 4.03 27.25 -6.28
C LEU A 115 2.65 27.81 -6.71
N TYR A 116 1.72 26.91 -7.04
CA TYR A 116 0.37 27.23 -7.48
C TYR A 116 -0.64 26.41 -6.69
N LEU A 117 -1.74 27.04 -6.28
CA LEU A 117 -2.81 26.38 -5.54
C LEU A 117 -3.51 25.29 -6.37
N GLU A 118 -3.60 25.50 -7.67
CA GLU A 118 -4.09 24.54 -8.66
C GLU A 118 -2.93 24.07 -9.55
N PRO A 119 -2.96 22.85 -10.11
CA PRO A 119 -1.95 22.42 -11.07
C PRO A 119 -1.89 23.38 -12.27
N GLN A 120 -0.71 23.96 -12.55
CA GLN A 120 -0.49 24.87 -13.66
C GLN A 120 0.68 24.40 -14.52
N GLN A 121 0.52 24.45 -15.85
CA GLN A 121 1.63 24.19 -16.76
C GLN A 121 2.50 25.44 -16.88
N ILE A 122 3.79 25.28 -16.60
CA ILE A 122 4.79 26.34 -16.63
C ILE A 122 5.96 25.98 -17.53
N ARG A 123 6.71 27.00 -17.97
CA ARG A 123 7.97 26.84 -18.67
C ARG A 123 9.12 27.34 -17.81
N VAL A 124 10.06 26.47 -17.47
CA VAL A 124 11.25 26.78 -16.69
C VAL A 124 12.32 27.43 -17.56
N GLY A 125 13.09 28.36 -16.97
CA GLY A 125 14.24 29.03 -17.59
C GLY A 125 15.33 28.06 -18.08
N SER A 126 16.29 28.57 -18.86
CA SER A 126 17.47 27.79 -19.24
C SER A 126 18.38 27.66 -18.04
N THR A 127 19.08 26.54 -17.93
CA THR A 127 20.14 26.38 -16.93
C THR A 127 21.32 27.27 -17.29
N GLU A 128 21.73 28.13 -16.36
CA GLU A 128 22.94 28.93 -16.47
C GLU A 128 24.19 28.16 -15.99
N THR A 129 23.97 27.06 -15.26
CA THR A 129 25.04 26.23 -14.69
C THR A 129 25.62 25.29 -15.72
N THR A 130 26.94 25.25 -15.82
CA THR A 130 27.66 24.28 -16.67
C THR A 130 27.66 22.89 -16.03
N ILE A 131 27.45 21.85 -16.84
CA ILE A 131 27.54 20.45 -16.38
C ILE A 131 28.99 20.18 -15.95
N VAL A 132 29.18 19.88 -14.68
CA VAL A 132 30.47 19.43 -14.16
C VAL A 132 30.69 17.99 -14.64
N LYS A 133 31.56 17.80 -15.64
CA LYS A 133 31.92 16.45 -16.11
C LYS A 133 32.71 15.73 -15.01
N ALA A 134 32.58 14.40 -14.94
CA ALA A 134 33.41 13.58 -14.06
C ALA A 134 34.90 13.92 -14.30
N GLY A 135 35.60 14.32 -13.23
CA GLY A 135 37.00 14.81 -13.28
C GLY A 135 37.17 16.34 -13.30
N GLN A 136 36.10 17.13 -13.45
CA GLN A 136 36.15 18.61 -13.45
C GLN A 136 35.53 19.24 -12.18
N ALA A 137 35.18 18.44 -11.18
CA ALA A 137 34.55 18.94 -9.95
C ALA A 137 35.57 19.65 -9.04
N THR A 138 35.93 20.89 -9.40
CA THR A 138 36.51 21.84 -8.46
C THR A 138 35.37 22.58 -7.77
N LEU A 139 34.55 21.86 -7.00
CA LEU A 139 33.77 22.56 -5.98
C LEU A 139 34.80 23.20 -5.04
N PRO A 140 34.72 24.51 -4.74
CA PRO A 140 35.48 25.09 -3.65
C PRO A 140 34.95 24.45 -2.37
N THR A 141 35.50 23.29 -2.05
CA THR A 141 35.27 22.61 -0.80
C THR A 141 35.88 23.53 0.24
N PRO A 142 35.11 24.10 1.19
CA PRO A 142 35.71 24.86 2.27
C PRO A 142 36.80 23.98 2.89
N PRO A 143 38.01 24.53 3.12
CA PRO A 143 39.15 23.73 3.54
C PRO A 143 38.71 22.89 4.74
N ALA A 144 38.84 21.57 4.61
CA ALA A 144 38.47 20.65 5.67
C ALA A 144 39.12 21.15 6.97
N PRO A 145 38.38 21.27 8.08
CA PRO A 145 38.96 21.66 9.36
C PRO A 145 40.22 20.82 9.59
N ALA A 146 41.32 21.42 10.06
CA ALA A 146 42.62 20.74 10.13
C ALA A 146 42.56 19.37 10.84
N ALA A 147 41.63 19.18 11.78
CA ALA A 147 41.32 17.92 12.42
C ALA A 147 40.80 16.83 11.46
N MET A 148 39.91 17.20 10.53
CA MET A 148 39.37 16.29 9.51
C MET A 148 40.43 15.91 8.47
N LYS A 149 41.29 16.87 8.08
CA LYS A 149 42.43 16.60 7.19
C LYS A 149 43.40 15.61 7.82
N ARG A 150 43.73 15.76 9.12
CA ARG A 150 44.56 14.81 9.87
C ARG A 150 43.95 13.41 9.94
N LEU A 151 42.64 13.30 10.15
CA LEU A 151 41.93 12.02 10.15
C LEU A 151 41.95 11.34 8.78
N LEU A 152 41.72 12.10 7.71
CA LEU A 152 41.82 11.60 6.33
C LEU A 152 43.25 11.20 5.96
N ASP A 153 44.25 11.97 6.39
CA ASP A 153 45.66 11.65 6.18
C ASP A 153 46.05 10.38 6.96
N GLN A 154 45.56 10.18 8.18
CA GLN A 154 45.75 8.95 8.96
C GLN A 154 45.12 7.74 8.28
N LEU A 155 43.89 7.88 7.76
CA LEU A 155 43.19 6.81 7.03
C LEU A 155 43.88 6.48 5.69
N ASN A 156 44.34 7.49 4.94
CA ASN A 156 45.09 7.28 3.70
C ASN A 156 46.48 6.71 3.95
N THR A 157 47.13 7.03 5.07
CA THR A 157 48.43 6.44 5.44
C THR A 157 48.27 4.99 5.86
N ALA A 158 47.17 4.66 6.56
CA ALA A 158 46.80 3.27 6.87
C ALA A 158 46.34 2.48 5.63
N ALA A 159 45.91 3.17 4.57
CA ALA A 159 45.44 2.59 3.31
C ALA A 159 46.44 2.72 2.16
N LYS A 160 47.75 2.83 2.42
CA LYS A 160 48.73 2.61 1.34
C LYS A 160 48.58 1.18 0.85
N PRO A 161 48.33 0.94 -0.45
CA PRO A 161 48.49 -0.40 -1.01
C PRO A 161 49.96 -0.78 -0.85
N ALA A 162 50.23 -1.97 -0.33
CA ALA A 162 51.56 -2.56 -0.43
C ALA A 162 51.99 -2.51 -1.90
N ASP A 163 53.22 -2.06 -2.14
CA ASP A 163 53.77 -1.86 -3.47
C ASP A 163 53.52 -3.10 -4.36
N ALA A 164 52.84 -2.87 -5.47
CA ALA A 164 52.43 -3.89 -6.43
C ALA A 164 53.61 -4.34 -7.31
N LYS A 165 54.65 -4.94 -6.71
CA LYS A 165 55.76 -5.53 -7.47
C LYS A 165 56.23 -6.94 -7.08
N ASP A 166 55.70 -7.56 -6.02
CA ASP A 166 56.18 -8.88 -5.58
C ASP A 166 55.17 -10.03 -5.65
N SER A 167 54.04 -9.90 -6.36
CA SER A 167 53.00 -10.96 -6.37
C SER A 167 52.63 -11.49 -7.75
N GLU A 168 53.61 -11.98 -8.51
CA GLU A 168 53.36 -12.86 -9.67
C GLU A 168 53.80 -14.31 -9.43
N ASP A 169 53.90 -14.77 -8.17
CA ASP A 169 54.06 -16.20 -7.92
C ASP A 169 52.68 -16.86 -7.71
N PRO A 170 52.15 -17.61 -8.72
CA PRO A 170 50.83 -18.22 -8.64
C PRO A 170 50.70 -19.25 -7.51
N LYS A 171 51.81 -19.71 -6.92
CA LYS A 171 51.79 -20.57 -5.72
C LYS A 171 51.38 -19.80 -4.47
N VAL A 172 51.86 -18.58 -4.30
CA VAL A 172 51.57 -17.74 -3.13
C VAL A 172 50.09 -17.32 -3.15
N LEU A 173 49.57 -16.96 -4.32
CA LEU A 173 48.15 -16.63 -4.49
C LEU A 173 47.23 -17.83 -4.23
N ARG A 174 47.62 -19.04 -4.66
CA ARG A 174 46.86 -20.27 -4.37
C ARG A 174 46.90 -20.65 -2.89
N ALA A 175 48.03 -20.45 -2.22
CA ALA A 175 48.15 -20.65 -0.79
C ALA A 175 47.28 -19.66 0.00
N GLU A 176 47.22 -18.39 -0.43
CA GLU A 176 46.40 -17.36 0.22
C GLU A 176 44.90 -17.60 -0.04
N ILE A 177 44.51 -18.03 -1.24
CA ILE A 177 43.13 -18.45 -1.53
C ILE A 177 42.75 -19.65 -0.65
N ALA A 178 43.61 -20.66 -0.53
CA ALA A 178 43.38 -21.82 0.34
C ALA A 178 43.27 -21.43 1.82
N ARG A 179 44.08 -20.48 2.27
CA ARG A 179 44.03 -19.93 3.64
C ARG A 179 42.73 -19.16 3.89
N LEU A 180 42.36 -18.23 3.01
CA LEU A 180 41.15 -17.42 3.14
C LEU A 180 39.88 -18.27 3.06
N THR A 181 39.87 -19.29 2.20
CA THR A 181 38.76 -20.26 2.14
C THR A 181 38.67 -21.14 3.38
N ALA A 182 39.79 -21.53 3.99
CA ALA A 182 39.80 -22.22 5.28
C ALA A 182 39.38 -21.30 6.45
N GLU A 183 39.65 -20.00 6.36
CA GLU A 183 39.26 -19.00 7.36
C GLU A 183 37.75 -18.69 7.29
N LEU A 184 37.19 -18.61 6.08
CA LEU A 184 35.74 -18.51 5.82
C LEU A 184 34.97 -19.79 6.20
N ALA A 185 35.63 -20.96 6.19
CA ALA A 185 35.03 -22.23 6.61
C ALA A 185 34.94 -22.39 8.14
N LYS A 186 35.58 -21.51 8.94
CA LYS A 186 35.40 -21.49 10.39
C LYS A 186 34.07 -20.80 10.74
N PRO A 187 33.16 -21.44 11.50
CA PRO A 187 31.90 -20.82 11.87
C PRO A 187 32.13 -19.71 12.90
N THR A 188 32.36 -18.49 12.43
CA THR A 188 32.33 -17.31 13.29
C THR A 188 30.88 -16.96 13.56
N ARG A 189 30.36 -17.41 14.71
CA ARG A 189 29.05 -17.03 15.21
C ARG A 189 29.09 -15.55 15.59
N SER A 190 28.65 -14.68 14.68
CA SER A 190 28.42 -13.28 14.96
C SER A 190 27.22 -13.14 15.91
N THR A 191 27.48 -12.69 17.14
CA THR A 191 26.49 -12.53 18.21
C THR A 191 25.73 -11.19 18.15
N ILE A 192 25.69 -10.51 17.00
CA ILE A 192 25.20 -9.12 16.94
C ILE A 192 23.74 -8.99 16.48
N PHE A 193 23.11 -10.02 15.89
CA PHE A 193 21.66 -9.97 15.63
C PHE A 193 21.00 -11.35 15.77
N GLN A 194 20.70 -11.73 17.00
CA GLN A 194 19.61 -12.68 17.29
C GLN A 194 18.79 -12.16 18.47
N THR A 195 18.00 -11.13 18.21
CA THR A 195 16.68 -11.05 18.82
C THR A 195 15.71 -10.99 17.65
N GLU A 196 15.09 -12.13 17.33
CA GLU A 196 13.87 -12.09 16.54
C GLU A 196 12.93 -11.07 17.22
N PRO A 197 12.36 -10.11 16.49
CA PRO A 197 11.40 -9.20 17.08
C PRO A 197 10.23 -10.03 17.58
N ASP A 198 9.97 -9.96 18.88
CA ASP A 198 8.85 -10.63 19.54
C ASP A 198 7.57 -10.40 18.73
N ALA A 199 6.97 -11.50 18.25
CA ALA A 199 5.76 -11.46 17.45
C ALA A 199 4.63 -10.71 18.17
N ALA A 200 4.61 -10.74 19.51
CA ALA A 200 3.66 -9.97 20.31
C ALA A 200 3.92 -8.45 20.24
N ALA A 201 5.17 -8.02 20.20
CA ALA A 201 5.53 -6.60 20.07
C ALA A 201 5.18 -6.04 18.67
N ILE A 202 5.32 -6.86 17.62
CA ILE A 202 4.89 -6.50 16.27
C ILE A 202 3.36 -6.40 16.21
N ALA A 203 2.65 -7.42 16.72
CA ALA A 203 1.19 -7.44 16.74
C ALA A 203 0.58 -6.28 17.54
N ALA A 204 1.15 -5.95 18.71
CA ALA A 204 0.72 -4.81 19.53
C ALA A 204 0.96 -3.46 18.84
N THR A 205 1.97 -3.37 17.97
CA THR A 205 2.27 -2.15 17.22
C THR A 205 1.36 -1.99 16.00
N GLU A 206 1.01 -3.09 15.33
CA GLU A 206 0.01 -3.13 14.27
C GLU A 206 -1.39 -2.79 14.80
N GLN A 207 -1.78 -3.34 15.95
CA GLN A 207 -3.08 -3.07 16.57
C GLN A 207 -3.23 -1.60 16.99
N ARG A 208 -2.17 -1.00 17.56
CA ARG A 208 -2.13 0.44 17.87
C ARG A 208 -2.10 1.33 16.61
N GLY A 209 -1.60 0.83 15.50
CA GLY A 209 -1.67 1.50 14.20
C GLY A 209 -3.08 1.45 13.61
N TYR A 210 -3.72 0.29 13.67
CA TYR A 210 -5.07 0.05 13.18
C TYR A 210 -6.12 0.85 13.96
N ALA A 211 -6.08 0.82 15.29
CA ALA A 211 -7.01 1.58 16.14
C ALA A 211 -6.94 3.08 15.84
N ARG A 212 -5.72 3.66 15.77
CA ARG A 212 -5.53 5.07 15.42
C ARG A 212 -6.00 5.43 14.02
N GLY A 213 -5.83 4.52 13.05
CA GLY A 213 -6.31 4.73 11.68
C GLY A 213 -7.84 4.63 11.57
N PHE A 214 -8.45 3.74 12.35
CA PHE A 214 -9.89 3.57 12.41
C PHE A 214 -10.57 4.78 13.05
N ASP A 215 -10.11 5.24 14.21
CA ASP A 215 -10.70 6.38 14.92
C ASP A 215 -10.57 7.68 14.10
N ALA A 216 -9.42 7.89 13.44
CA ALA A 216 -9.20 9.04 12.57
C ALA A 216 -10.13 9.00 11.33
N GLY A 217 -10.23 7.84 10.67
CA GLY A 217 -11.11 7.68 9.51
C GLY A 217 -12.60 7.78 9.86
N PHE A 218 -12.99 7.29 11.03
CA PHE A 218 -14.37 7.38 11.51
C PHE A 218 -14.76 8.83 11.83
N SER A 219 -13.90 9.57 12.54
CA SER A 219 -14.15 10.98 12.87
C SER A 219 -14.19 11.87 11.61
N GLU A 220 -13.36 11.57 10.61
CA GLU A 220 -13.35 12.28 9.33
C GLU A 220 -14.62 11.99 8.51
N ALA A 221 -15.06 10.73 8.47
CA ALA A 221 -16.30 10.32 7.81
C ALA A 221 -17.55 10.94 8.47
N GLU A 222 -17.56 11.01 9.81
CA GLU A 222 -18.62 11.64 10.58
C GLU A 222 -18.69 13.15 10.32
N GLY A 223 -17.54 13.84 10.28
CA GLY A 223 -17.46 15.25 9.92
C GLY A 223 -17.95 15.54 8.49
N GLN A 224 -17.55 14.72 7.52
CA GLN A 224 -18.01 14.85 6.13
C GLN A 224 -19.51 14.56 6.00
N GLY A 225 -20.03 13.58 6.75
CA GLY A 225 -21.45 13.26 6.80
C GLY A 225 -22.28 14.41 7.35
N LEU A 226 -21.80 15.09 8.39
CA LEU A 226 -22.46 16.25 8.98
C LEU A 226 -22.53 17.43 8.00
N VAL A 227 -21.43 17.71 7.29
CA VAL A 227 -21.38 18.77 6.26
C VAL A 227 -22.35 18.48 5.12
N LEU A 228 -22.38 17.24 4.63
CA LEU A 228 -23.29 16.82 3.57
C LEU A 228 -24.76 16.91 4.02
N TRP A 229 -25.04 16.54 5.27
CA TRP A 229 -26.37 16.64 5.87
C TRP A 229 -26.83 18.10 5.99
N GLU A 230 -25.98 18.99 6.48
CA GLU A 230 -26.32 20.42 6.62
C GLU A 230 -26.53 21.10 5.26
N ALA A 231 -25.70 20.78 4.26
CA ALA A 231 -25.88 21.27 2.90
C ALA A 231 -27.20 20.79 2.28
N SER A 232 -27.53 19.51 2.48
CA SER A 232 -28.78 18.92 2.00
C SER A 232 -30.01 19.53 2.69
N ARG A 233 -29.91 19.79 4.00
CA ARG A 233 -30.97 20.42 4.80
C ARG A 233 -31.20 21.87 4.36
N ALA A 234 -30.14 22.64 4.13
CA ALA A 234 -30.22 24.02 3.66
C ALA A 234 -30.86 24.11 2.27
N PHE A 235 -30.43 23.25 1.33
CA PHE A 235 -31.03 23.15 0.00
C PHE A 235 -32.52 22.81 0.06
N ALA A 236 -32.91 21.85 0.91
CA ALA A 236 -34.30 21.45 1.07
C ALA A 236 -35.18 22.58 1.64
N ILE A 237 -34.68 23.37 2.59
CA ILE A 237 -35.40 24.52 3.16
C ILE A 237 -35.58 25.61 2.10
N GLU A 238 -34.53 25.94 1.37
CA GLU A 238 -34.57 26.98 0.32
C GLU A 238 -35.54 26.63 -0.82
N HIS A 239 -35.65 25.35 -1.16
CA HIS A 239 -36.45 24.89 -2.30
C HIS A 239 -37.83 24.36 -1.89
N ALA A 240 -38.16 24.33 -0.60
CA ALA A 240 -39.41 23.77 -0.08
C ALA A 240 -40.66 24.44 -0.69
N GLU A 241 -40.64 25.76 -0.85
CA GLU A 241 -41.78 26.51 -1.41
C GLU A 241 -41.98 26.23 -2.91
N ASN A 242 -40.88 26.12 -3.66
CA ASN A 242 -40.90 25.80 -5.08
C ASN A 242 -41.37 24.35 -5.31
N ILE A 243 -40.88 23.40 -4.50
CA ILE A 243 -41.34 22.01 -4.50
C ILE A 243 -42.84 21.93 -4.16
N ALA A 244 -43.30 22.68 -3.15
CA ALA A 244 -44.71 22.72 -2.77
C ALA A 244 -45.61 23.32 -3.86
N GLN A 245 -45.15 24.36 -4.58
CA GLN A 245 -45.87 24.91 -5.73
C GLN A 245 -45.95 23.91 -6.89
N GLN A 246 -44.85 23.21 -7.20
CA GLN A 246 -44.84 22.22 -8.27
C GLN A 246 -45.71 21.00 -7.97
N LEU A 247 -45.78 20.58 -6.69
CA LEU A 247 -46.70 19.54 -6.23
C LEU A 247 -48.17 19.96 -6.40
N ARG A 248 -48.53 21.20 -6.01
CA ARG A 248 -49.89 21.73 -6.19
C ARG A 248 -50.31 21.85 -7.65
N GLN A 249 -49.36 22.15 -8.54
CA GLN A 249 -49.61 22.25 -9.98
C GLN A 249 -49.60 20.89 -10.69
N GLY A 250 -49.45 19.77 -9.96
CA GLY A 250 -49.39 18.42 -10.54
C GLY A 250 -48.18 18.19 -11.45
N ARG A 251 -47.15 19.04 -11.35
CA ARG A 251 -45.94 19.03 -12.21
C ARG A 251 -44.73 18.38 -11.54
N PHE A 252 -44.86 17.96 -10.29
CA PHE A 252 -43.77 17.33 -9.57
C PHE A 252 -43.66 15.85 -9.95
N GLN A 253 -42.72 15.53 -10.85
CA GLN A 253 -42.34 14.14 -11.10
C GLN A 253 -41.26 13.74 -10.12
N ILE A 254 -41.53 12.74 -9.28
CA ILE A 254 -40.46 12.02 -8.56
C ILE A 254 -39.68 11.28 -9.63
N VAL A 255 -38.60 11.90 -10.12
CA VAL A 255 -37.56 11.15 -10.81
C VAL A 255 -36.95 10.27 -9.73
N ARG A 256 -37.41 9.01 -9.65
CA ARG A 256 -36.63 7.97 -8.98
C ARG A 256 -35.31 7.97 -9.73
N ASN A 257 -34.29 8.57 -9.12
CA ASN A 257 -32.95 8.45 -9.62
C ASN A 257 -32.71 6.93 -9.64
N PRO A 258 -32.60 6.29 -10.83
CA PRO A 258 -32.24 4.89 -10.86
C PRO A 258 -30.92 4.82 -10.11
N ALA A 259 -30.88 3.98 -9.07
CA ALA A 259 -29.80 3.77 -8.11
C ALA A 259 -28.54 4.55 -8.46
N MET A 260 -28.10 5.51 -7.61
CA MET A 260 -26.78 6.15 -7.69
C MET A 260 -25.82 5.20 -8.39
N ALA A 261 -25.59 5.45 -9.68
CA ALA A 261 -24.82 4.53 -10.48
C ALA A 261 -23.46 4.51 -9.81
N VAL A 262 -23.11 3.35 -9.24
CA VAL A 262 -21.73 3.07 -8.86
C VAL A 262 -20.92 3.49 -10.07
N ALA A 263 -20.05 4.49 -9.90
CA ALA A 263 -19.20 4.98 -10.97
C ALA A 263 -18.60 3.76 -11.69
N PRO A 264 -18.63 3.72 -13.04
CA PRO A 264 -18.21 2.53 -13.78
C PRO A 264 -16.83 2.10 -13.28
N SER A 265 -16.74 0.84 -12.86
CA SER A 265 -15.47 0.24 -12.52
C SER A 265 -14.52 0.42 -13.71
N ALA A 266 -13.32 0.90 -13.41
CA ALA A 266 -12.28 1.12 -14.41
C ALA A 266 -12.15 -0.10 -15.34
N PRO A 267 -11.90 0.08 -16.65
CA PRO A 267 -11.82 -1.02 -17.59
C PRO A 267 -10.78 -2.06 -17.13
N PRO A 268 -11.05 -3.36 -17.35
CA PRO A 268 -10.13 -4.42 -16.95
C PRO A 268 -8.77 -4.20 -17.62
N ALA A 269 -7.71 -4.27 -16.82
CA ALA A 269 -6.34 -4.18 -17.32
C ALA A 269 -6.12 -5.23 -18.43
N PRO A 270 -5.31 -4.94 -19.47
CA PRO A 270 -5.08 -5.86 -20.56
C PRO A 270 -4.51 -7.18 -20.02
N THR A 271 -5.19 -8.27 -20.40
CA THR A 271 -4.83 -9.64 -20.09
C THR A 271 -3.42 -9.91 -20.63
N ARG A 272 -2.43 -9.94 -19.74
CA ARG A 272 -1.10 -10.46 -20.10
C ARG A 272 -1.25 -11.97 -20.30
N THR A 273 -0.87 -12.45 -21.48
CA THR A 273 -0.67 -13.86 -21.78
C THR A 273 0.22 -14.47 -20.69
N PRO A 274 -0.20 -15.56 -20.01
CA PRO A 274 0.60 -16.15 -18.95
C PRO A 274 1.88 -16.74 -19.55
N GLN A 275 3.04 -16.16 -19.21
CA GLN A 275 4.32 -16.84 -19.39
C GLN A 275 4.40 -17.96 -18.35
N ALA A 276 4.58 -19.19 -18.83
CA ALA A 276 4.65 -20.38 -17.98
C ALA A 276 5.87 -20.31 -17.05
N LEU A 277 5.63 -20.27 -15.75
CA LEU A 277 6.64 -20.53 -14.72
C LEU A 277 6.72 -22.06 -14.49
N PRO A 278 7.92 -22.62 -14.22
CA PRO A 278 8.09 -24.05 -14.01
C PRO A 278 7.25 -24.54 -12.83
N GLN A 279 6.48 -25.60 -13.07
CA GLN A 279 5.55 -26.18 -12.11
C GLN A 279 6.30 -26.71 -10.89
N ARG A 280 5.95 -26.19 -9.71
CA ARG A 280 6.29 -26.82 -8.44
C ARG A 280 5.25 -27.90 -8.15
N ALA A 281 5.72 -29.10 -7.81
CA ALA A 281 4.91 -30.30 -7.62
C ALA A 281 3.68 -30.09 -6.71
N PRO A 282 2.54 -30.71 -7.02
CA PRO A 282 1.32 -30.58 -6.23
C PRO A 282 1.45 -31.32 -4.89
N ALA A 283 1.10 -30.63 -3.80
CA ALA A 283 0.80 -31.26 -2.51
C ALA A 283 -0.66 -31.79 -2.54
N PRO A 284 -0.97 -32.84 -1.75
CA PRO A 284 -1.92 -33.88 -2.13
C PRO A 284 -3.38 -33.45 -2.13
N ALA A 285 -4.14 -34.11 -3.02
CA ALA A 285 -5.57 -33.95 -3.23
C ALA A 285 -6.38 -34.29 -1.97
N ALA A 286 -7.30 -33.40 -1.61
CA ALA A 286 -8.47 -33.77 -0.82
C ALA A 286 -9.60 -34.09 -1.80
N SER A 287 -9.94 -35.37 -1.85
CA SER A 287 -10.96 -36.02 -2.66
C SER A 287 -12.34 -35.36 -2.49
N GLY A 288 -13.11 -35.28 -3.58
CA GLY A 288 -14.51 -34.87 -3.56
C GLY A 288 -15.14 -34.99 -4.94
N ASP A 289 -15.74 -36.15 -5.22
CA ASP A 289 -16.50 -36.45 -6.44
C ASP A 289 -17.77 -35.60 -6.54
N GLY A 290 -17.64 -34.43 -7.16
CA GLY A 290 -18.74 -33.54 -7.49
C GLY A 290 -18.42 -32.65 -8.69
N PRO A 291 -19.42 -32.04 -9.33
CA PRO A 291 -19.24 -31.15 -10.48
C PRO A 291 -18.47 -29.84 -10.15
N LEU A 292 -18.13 -29.61 -8.88
CA LEU A 292 -17.41 -28.44 -8.38
C LEU A 292 -16.11 -28.88 -7.70
N GLY A 293 -15.04 -28.10 -7.86
CA GLY A 293 -13.80 -28.34 -7.12
C GLY A 293 -14.01 -28.22 -5.60
N GLY A 294 -13.25 -28.98 -4.81
CA GLY A 294 -13.45 -29.06 -3.34
C GLY A 294 -13.45 -27.70 -2.62
N VAL A 295 -12.71 -26.72 -3.13
CA VAL A 295 -12.69 -25.34 -2.61
C VAL A 295 -13.96 -24.57 -2.95
N GLN A 296 -14.48 -24.70 -4.17
CA GLN A 296 -15.73 -24.08 -4.60
C GLN A 296 -16.91 -24.66 -3.81
N GLN A 297 -16.96 -25.98 -3.67
CA GLN A 297 -17.99 -26.66 -2.88
C GLN A 297 -17.98 -26.18 -1.41
N LYS A 298 -16.79 -26.04 -0.80
CA LYS A 298 -16.64 -25.53 0.57
C LYS A 298 -17.23 -24.13 0.73
N ILE A 299 -16.98 -23.24 -0.23
CA ILE A 299 -17.48 -21.86 -0.19
C ILE A 299 -18.99 -21.85 -0.43
N LEU A 300 -19.49 -22.62 -1.40
CA LEU A 300 -20.91 -22.73 -1.70
C LEU A 300 -21.71 -23.23 -0.49
N ASN A 301 -21.19 -24.24 0.21
CA ASN A 301 -21.77 -24.74 1.46
C ASN A 301 -21.77 -23.67 2.56
N SER A 302 -20.69 -22.88 2.66
CA SER A 302 -20.60 -21.80 3.65
C SER A 302 -21.58 -20.67 3.36
N VAL A 303 -21.85 -20.33 2.09
CA VAL A 303 -22.90 -19.37 1.72
C VAL A 303 -24.28 -19.90 2.12
N ALA A 304 -24.57 -21.17 1.84
CA ALA A 304 -25.83 -21.82 2.20
C ALA A 304 -26.08 -21.78 3.72
N GLU A 305 -25.07 -22.17 4.50
CA GLU A 305 -25.13 -22.17 5.97
C GLU A 305 -25.40 -20.77 6.52
N MET A 306 -24.64 -19.77 6.06
CA MET A 306 -24.80 -18.40 6.56
C MET A 306 -26.14 -17.79 6.12
N GLN A 307 -26.59 -18.05 4.89
CA GLN A 307 -27.88 -17.54 4.41
C GLN A 307 -29.07 -18.15 5.17
N ALA A 308 -28.99 -19.44 5.53
CA ALA A 308 -30.00 -20.11 6.36
C ALA A 308 -30.07 -19.48 7.76
N LEU A 309 -28.92 -19.16 8.34
CA LEU A 309 -28.81 -18.57 9.67
C LEU A 309 -29.28 -17.12 9.71
N PHE A 310 -28.76 -16.27 8.82
CA PHE A 310 -29.07 -14.84 8.81
C PHE A 310 -30.48 -14.54 8.27
N ARG A 311 -31.13 -15.52 7.62
CA ARG A 311 -32.41 -15.34 6.89
C ARG A 311 -32.36 -14.22 5.83
N LYS A 312 -31.14 -13.81 5.42
CA LYS A 312 -30.82 -12.78 4.44
C LYS A 312 -29.46 -13.09 3.81
N ALA A 313 -29.09 -12.34 2.77
CA ALA A 313 -27.80 -12.50 2.11
C ALA A 313 -26.63 -12.26 3.09
N PRO A 314 -25.76 -13.25 3.33
CA PRO A 314 -24.67 -13.11 4.28
C PRO A 314 -23.55 -12.20 3.75
N PRO A 315 -22.88 -11.45 4.64
CA PRO A 315 -21.66 -10.73 4.30
C PRO A 315 -20.53 -11.67 3.85
N ARG A 316 -19.80 -11.29 2.81
CA ARG A 316 -18.68 -12.08 2.26
C ARG A 316 -17.56 -12.32 3.27
N SER A 317 -17.38 -11.41 4.23
CA SER A 317 -16.42 -11.56 5.35
C SER A 317 -16.77 -12.74 6.23
N ILE A 318 -18.06 -12.90 6.57
CA ILE A 318 -18.54 -14.00 7.42
C ILE A 318 -18.49 -15.32 6.65
N VAL A 319 -18.83 -15.32 5.36
CA VAL A 319 -18.67 -16.50 4.50
C VAL A 319 -17.21 -16.93 4.39
N ALA A 320 -16.28 -15.98 4.22
CA ALA A 320 -14.84 -16.27 4.18
C ALA A 320 -14.37 -16.89 5.50
N MET A 321 -14.78 -16.31 6.63
CA MET A 321 -14.46 -16.81 7.96
C MET A 321 -15.01 -18.23 8.17
N SER A 322 -16.28 -18.47 7.86
CA SER A 322 -16.91 -19.80 7.97
C SER A 322 -16.22 -20.84 7.08
N ALA A 323 -15.77 -20.43 5.90
CA ALA A 323 -14.98 -21.25 4.98
C ALA A 323 -13.50 -21.39 5.39
N ASN A 324 -13.10 -20.94 6.58
CA ASN A 324 -11.74 -20.96 7.14
C ASN A 324 -10.72 -20.16 6.32
N TYR A 325 -11.09 -18.95 5.91
CA TYR A 325 -10.20 -17.97 5.29
C TYR A 325 -10.00 -16.75 6.19
N LYS A 326 -8.78 -16.20 6.19
CA LYS A 326 -8.41 -15.06 7.02
C LYS A 326 -9.17 -13.78 6.68
N ASN A 327 -9.50 -13.58 5.40
CA ASN A 327 -10.26 -12.42 4.91
C ASN A 327 -10.77 -12.67 3.49
N VAL A 328 -11.67 -11.79 3.04
CA VAL A 328 -12.27 -11.77 1.69
C VAL A 328 -11.23 -11.63 0.57
N LYS A 329 -10.06 -11.05 0.85
CA LYS A 329 -8.96 -10.87 -0.14
C LYS A 329 -8.09 -12.11 -0.30
N SER A 330 -8.35 -13.19 0.43
CA SER A 330 -7.58 -14.43 0.30
C SER A 330 -7.69 -14.96 -1.13
N THR A 331 -6.55 -15.16 -1.80
CA THR A 331 -6.50 -15.52 -3.23
C THR A 331 -7.33 -16.76 -3.56
N GLY A 332 -7.34 -17.78 -2.68
CA GLY A 332 -8.14 -18.98 -2.86
C GLY A 332 -9.65 -18.72 -2.75
N PHE A 333 -10.07 -17.89 -1.80
CA PHE A 333 -11.47 -17.52 -1.60
C PHE A 333 -11.99 -16.65 -2.75
N ALA A 334 -11.26 -15.60 -3.11
CA ALA A 334 -11.67 -14.67 -4.16
C ALA A 334 -11.79 -15.37 -5.53
N LYS A 335 -10.84 -16.25 -5.87
CA LYS A 335 -10.88 -17.02 -7.13
C LYS A 335 -12.07 -17.98 -7.18
N ALA A 336 -12.29 -18.74 -6.11
CA ALA A 336 -13.37 -19.71 -6.08
C ALA A 336 -14.76 -19.04 -6.03
N LEU A 337 -14.91 -17.92 -5.32
CA LEU A 337 -16.16 -17.15 -5.30
C LEU A 337 -16.43 -16.48 -6.66
N SER A 338 -15.38 -16.00 -7.33
CA SER A 338 -15.50 -15.47 -8.70
C SER A 338 -15.93 -16.57 -9.67
N ALA A 339 -15.34 -17.76 -9.59
CA ALA A 339 -15.72 -18.89 -10.45
C ALA A 339 -17.18 -19.31 -10.22
N LEU A 340 -17.61 -19.46 -8.95
CA LEU A 340 -19.01 -19.75 -8.61
C LEU A 340 -20.00 -18.70 -9.14
N SER A 341 -19.59 -17.43 -9.20
CA SER A 341 -20.42 -16.36 -9.76
C SER A 341 -20.49 -16.44 -11.28
N THR A 342 -19.36 -16.70 -11.95
CA THR A 342 -19.30 -16.89 -13.40
C THR A 342 -20.12 -18.10 -13.84
N ASP A 343 -20.08 -19.18 -13.07
CA ASP A 343 -20.83 -20.42 -13.30
C ASP A 343 -22.32 -20.29 -12.92
N GLY A 344 -22.75 -19.12 -12.42
CA GLY A 344 -24.15 -18.81 -12.13
C GLY A 344 -24.71 -19.46 -10.86
N HIS A 345 -23.86 -19.90 -9.93
CA HIS A 345 -24.27 -20.52 -8.66
C HIS A 345 -24.47 -19.51 -7.52
N VAL A 346 -23.83 -18.34 -7.60
CA VAL A 346 -24.00 -17.25 -6.63
C VAL A 346 -24.21 -15.91 -7.32
N PHE A 347 -24.88 -15.00 -6.64
CA PHE A 347 -25.03 -13.61 -7.07
C PHE A 347 -24.74 -12.65 -5.92
N TYR A 348 -24.55 -11.37 -6.23
CA TYR A 348 -24.21 -10.33 -5.27
C TYR A 348 -25.36 -9.32 -5.19
N PRO A 349 -26.21 -9.37 -4.14
CA PRO A 349 -27.25 -8.38 -3.91
C PRO A 349 -26.70 -6.97 -3.71
N ASP A 350 -25.52 -6.87 -3.09
CA ASP A 350 -24.76 -5.64 -2.88
C ASP A 350 -23.25 -5.93 -2.89
N SER A 351 -22.41 -4.89 -2.79
CA SER A 351 -20.96 -5.03 -2.82
C SER A 351 -20.37 -5.79 -1.62
N GLY A 352 -21.13 -6.01 -0.54
CA GLY A 352 -20.68 -6.63 0.71
C GLY A 352 -21.20 -8.05 0.91
N THR A 353 -22.32 -8.42 0.30
CA THR A 353 -23.03 -9.67 0.53
C THR A 353 -22.95 -10.64 -0.64
N VAL A 354 -23.27 -11.91 -0.40
CA VAL A 354 -23.38 -12.94 -1.44
C VAL A 354 -24.57 -13.84 -1.13
N ALA A 355 -25.32 -14.22 -2.16
CA ALA A 355 -26.46 -15.12 -2.03
C ALA A 355 -26.43 -16.23 -3.09
N LEU A 356 -27.08 -17.36 -2.79
CA LEU A 356 -27.20 -18.48 -3.72
C LEU A 356 -28.27 -18.20 -4.78
N THR A 357 -27.99 -18.59 -6.03
CA THR A 357 -29.02 -18.73 -7.07
C THR A 357 -29.75 -20.08 -6.92
N GLU A 358 -30.83 -20.30 -7.66
CA GLU A 358 -31.51 -21.61 -7.70
C GLU A 358 -30.56 -22.77 -8.06
N SER A 359 -29.58 -22.51 -8.92
CA SER A 359 -28.52 -23.45 -9.29
C SER A 359 -27.58 -23.72 -8.12
N GLY A 360 -27.16 -22.66 -7.40
CA GLY A 360 -26.32 -22.79 -6.21
C GLY A 360 -26.99 -23.54 -5.05
N VAL A 361 -28.30 -23.35 -4.86
CA VAL A 361 -29.07 -24.07 -3.82
C VAL A 361 -29.08 -25.58 -4.08
N LYS A 362 -29.22 -26.02 -5.34
CA LYS A 362 -29.22 -27.45 -5.69
C LYS A 362 -27.86 -28.13 -5.49
N LEU A 363 -26.78 -27.38 -5.67
CA LEU A 363 -25.41 -27.89 -5.54
C LEU A 363 -24.83 -27.73 -4.12
N ALA A 364 -25.42 -26.87 -3.30
CA ALA A 364 -25.00 -26.71 -1.92
C ALA A 364 -25.27 -27.99 -1.12
N ARG A 365 -24.23 -28.45 -0.41
CA ARG A 365 -24.28 -29.56 0.54
C ARG A 365 -23.89 -29.02 1.92
N PRO A 366 -24.73 -28.15 2.53
CA PRO A 366 -24.43 -27.58 3.85
C PRO A 366 -24.26 -28.71 4.88
N ARG A 367 -23.42 -28.48 5.88
CA ARG A 367 -23.16 -29.52 6.89
C ARG A 367 -24.41 -29.80 7.72
N PRO A 368 -24.75 -31.08 7.99
CA PRO A 368 -25.99 -31.44 8.69
C PRO A 368 -26.05 -30.93 10.14
N ASN A 369 -24.90 -30.65 10.77
CA ASN A 369 -24.82 -30.32 12.21
C ASN A 369 -24.64 -28.82 12.51
N ALA A 370 -24.79 -27.93 11.52
CA ALA A 370 -24.51 -26.50 11.69
C ALA A 370 -25.79 -25.64 11.77
N VAL A 371 -26.85 -26.17 12.39
CA VAL A 371 -28.17 -25.52 12.40
C VAL A 371 -28.46 -24.81 13.72
N THR A 372 -27.73 -25.09 14.80
CA THR A 372 -27.96 -24.45 16.10
C THR A 372 -26.96 -23.31 16.38
N THR A 373 -27.41 -22.30 17.12
CA THR A 373 -26.58 -21.15 17.54
C THR A 373 -25.35 -21.60 18.33
N ALA A 374 -25.46 -22.65 19.14
CA ALA A 374 -24.37 -23.18 19.96
C ALA A 374 -23.24 -23.82 19.12
N ASP A 375 -23.59 -24.60 18.09
CA ASP A 375 -22.61 -25.23 17.21
C ASP A 375 -21.79 -24.20 16.43
N MET A 376 -22.43 -23.07 16.07
CA MET A 376 -21.76 -21.97 15.40
C MET A 376 -20.86 -21.18 16.36
N GLN A 377 -21.33 -20.89 17.57
CA GLN A 377 -20.57 -20.22 18.61
C GLN A 377 -19.26 -20.97 18.90
N ALA A 378 -19.32 -22.28 19.11
CA ALA A 378 -18.14 -23.12 19.30
C ALA A 378 -17.16 -23.05 18.12
N ARG A 379 -17.67 -22.97 16.89
CA ARG A 379 -16.84 -22.88 15.67
C ARG A 379 -16.21 -21.50 15.47
N VAL A 380 -16.93 -20.43 15.80
CA VAL A 380 -16.37 -19.07 15.78
C VAL A 380 -15.26 -18.95 16.82
N VAL A 381 -15.44 -19.54 18.00
CA VAL A 381 -14.41 -19.63 19.04
C VAL A 381 -13.17 -20.38 18.52
N ASP A 382 -13.34 -21.51 17.83
CA ASP A 382 -12.23 -22.26 17.20
C ASP A 382 -11.50 -21.45 16.12
N ILE A 383 -12.24 -20.76 15.23
CA ILE A 383 -11.66 -19.93 14.16
C ILE A 383 -10.89 -18.73 14.73
N LEU A 384 -11.37 -18.14 15.82
CA LEU A 384 -10.74 -16.99 16.48
C LEU A 384 -9.49 -17.38 17.30
N GLY A 385 -9.27 -18.68 17.53
CA GLY A 385 -8.10 -19.20 18.23
C GLY A 385 -8.09 -18.87 19.73
N GLU A 386 -6.99 -19.17 20.40
CA GLU A 386 -6.94 -19.31 21.86
C GLU A 386 -7.28 -18.03 22.65
N THR A 387 -6.85 -16.85 22.18
CA THR A 387 -7.06 -15.59 22.93
C THR A 387 -8.40 -14.94 22.60
N ALA A 388 -8.69 -14.72 21.31
CA ALA A 388 -9.94 -14.09 20.89
C ALA A 388 -11.15 -15.02 21.08
N GLY A 389 -10.96 -16.33 20.95
CA GLY A 389 -11.97 -17.34 21.26
C GLY A 389 -12.36 -17.35 22.73
N ARG A 390 -11.40 -17.22 23.66
CA ARG A 390 -11.72 -17.10 25.11
C ARG A 390 -12.53 -15.86 25.43
N ILE A 391 -12.22 -14.72 24.80
CA ILE A 391 -12.98 -13.48 24.99
C ILE A 391 -14.43 -13.68 24.50
N LEU A 392 -14.60 -14.25 23.31
CA LEU A 392 -15.92 -14.51 22.77
C LEU A 392 -16.69 -15.55 23.61
N GLN A 393 -16.03 -16.60 24.11
CA GLN A 393 -16.65 -17.61 24.97
C GLN A 393 -17.22 -16.97 26.24
N ASN A 394 -16.46 -16.09 26.90
CA ASN A 394 -16.95 -15.34 28.06
C ASN A 394 -18.18 -14.50 27.72
N LEU A 395 -18.22 -13.87 26.53
CA LEU A 395 -19.39 -13.09 26.09
C LEU A 395 -20.61 -14.00 25.80
N ILE A 396 -20.39 -15.18 25.25
CA ILE A 396 -21.44 -16.18 25.00
C ILE A 396 -22.01 -16.69 26.33
N ASP A 397 -21.17 -16.98 27.32
CA ASP A 397 -21.59 -17.48 28.63
C ASP A 397 -22.45 -16.44 29.39
N VAL A 398 -22.14 -15.14 29.22
CA VAL A 398 -22.90 -14.04 29.82
C VAL A 398 -24.21 -13.76 29.05
N TYR A 399 -24.23 -14.00 27.73
CA TYR A 399 -25.38 -13.73 26.87
C TYR A 399 -25.76 -14.95 25.99
N PRO A 400 -26.29 -16.04 26.58
CA PRO A 400 -26.51 -17.31 25.86
C PRO A 400 -27.61 -17.26 24.78
N HIS A 401 -28.41 -16.20 24.74
CA HIS A 401 -29.54 -16.04 23.82
C HIS A 401 -29.39 -14.86 22.84
N SER A 402 -28.27 -14.14 22.84
CA SER A 402 -28.03 -13.09 21.85
C SER A 402 -27.69 -13.71 20.49
N ARG A 403 -28.54 -13.44 19.48
CA ARG A 403 -28.39 -13.92 18.10
C ARG A 403 -27.55 -13.01 17.23
#